data_AF-A0A519U7X9-F1
#
_entry.id   AF-A0A519U7X9-F1
#
_cell.length_a   1.000
_cell.length_b   1.000
_cell.length_c   1.000
_cell.angle_alpha   90.00
_cell.angle_beta   90.00
_cell.angle_gamma   90.00
#
_symmetry.space_group_name_H-M   'P 1'
#
loop_
_entity.id
_entity.type
_entity.pdbx_description
1 polymer ?
#
loop_
_entity_poly.entity_id
_entity_poly.type
_entity_poly.pdbx_seq_one_letter_code
_entity_poly.pdbx_strand_id
1 'polypeptide(L)'
;MIKSGIEVEQITSKFALLRLFIQQSAKIGRLNIHKDCEGLIMRMLNLAYGYKLVNLNEDKNSFPAVDLGELGKIAFQVTSEKTSDKVNQTLNQVLNHSLFSLYPSINIFIVGTKQTSYSINTNTLPSFEFSYKKNILDFDDLLKKIAHSEPEAISSILLLLEQELPNIFE
;
A
#
# COMPACT_ATOMS: atom_id res chain seq x y z
N MET A 1 20.38 -6.99 -21.82
CA MET A 1 19.23 -6.58 -20.97
C MET A 1 19.33 -5.06 -20.79
N ILE A 2 18.26 -4.31 -21.05
CA ILE A 2 18.26 -2.85 -20.81
C ILE A 2 18.42 -2.64 -19.30
N LYS A 3 19.16 -1.62 -18.87
CA LYS A 3 19.47 -1.33 -17.45
C LYS A 3 18.23 -1.45 -16.54
N SER A 4 17.09 -0.90 -16.99
CA SER A 4 15.81 -0.97 -16.27
C SER A 4 15.31 -2.40 -16.02
N GLY A 5 15.58 -3.35 -16.92
CA GLY A 5 15.22 -4.75 -16.71
C GLY A 5 15.98 -5.40 -15.55
N ILE A 6 17.27 -5.10 -15.41
CA ILE A 6 18.09 -5.57 -14.28
C ILE A 6 17.58 -4.97 -12.96
N GLU A 7 17.28 -3.67 -12.94
CA GLU A 7 16.78 -3.00 -11.74
C GLU A 7 15.41 -3.56 -11.31
N VAL A 8 14.52 -3.87 -12.26
CA VAL A 8 13.23 -4.52 -11.96
C VAL A 8 13.42 -5.91 -11.35
N GLU A 9 14.39 -6.70 -11.82
CA GLU A 9 14.72 -8.00 -11.21
C GLU A 9 15.27 -7.85 -9.77
N GLN A 10 16.07 -6.82 -9.53
CA GLN A 10 16.57 -6.49 -8.19
C GLN A 10 15.44 -6.06 -7.25
N ILE A 11 14.53 -5.20 -7.73
CA ILE A 11 13.31 -4.81 -6.99
C ILE A 11 12.47 -6.04 -6.68
N THR A 12 12.28 -6.94 -7.65
CA THR A 12 11.54 -8.20 -7.47
C THR A 12 12.15 -9.04 -6.34
N SER A 13 13.48 -9.19 -6.33
CA SER A 13 14.19 -9.93 -5.29
C SER A 13 14.04 -9.29 -3.90
N LYS A 14 14.09 -7.96 -3.83
CA LYS A 14 13.92 -7.19 -2.59
C LYS A 14 12.47 -7.29 -2.06
N PHE A 15 11.47 -7.24 -2.93
CA PHE A 15 10.07 -7.46 -2.57
C PHE A 15 9.84 -8.87 -2.02
N ALA A 16 10.45 -9.88 -2.64
CA ALA A 16 10.38 -11.26 -2.13
C ALA A 16 10.98 -11.38 -0.72
N LEU A 17 12.14 -10.76 -0.48
CA LEU A 17 12.77 -10.73 0.85
C LEU A 17 11.90 -10.00 1.89
N LEU A 18 11.36 -8.83 1.54
CA LEU A 18 10.49 -8.05 2.42
C LEU A 18 9.22 -8.85 2.78
N ARG A 19 8.57 -9.48 1.80
CA ARG A 19 7.40 -10.35 2.03
C ARG A 19 7.72 -11.48 3.00
N LEU A 20 8.86 -12.15 2.80
CA LEU A 20 9.30 -13.22 3.69
C LEU A 20 9.55 -12.70 5.11
N PHE A 21 10.22 -11.55 5.24
CA PHE A 21 10.48 -10.91 6.52
C PHE A 21 9.17 -10.57 7.26
N ILE A 22 8.21 -9.93 6.60
CA ILE A 22 6.89 -9.62 7.17
C ILE A 22 6.19 -10.89 7.64
N GLN A 23 6.23 -11.96 6.83
CA GLN A 23 5.62 -13.24 7.17
C GLN A 23 6.26 -13.88 8.41
N GLN A 24 7.59 -13.82 8.56
CA GLN A 24 8.27 -14.36 9.73
C GLN A 24 8.03 -13.49 10.97
N SER A 25 8.09 -12.17 10.84
CA SER A 25 7.77 -11.20 11.89
C SER A 25 6.37 -11.42 12.47
N ALA A 26 5.39 -11.68 11.62
CA ALA A 26 4.03 -12.00 12.07
C ALA A 26 3.97 -13.30 12.90
N LYS A 27 4.74 -14.34 12.55
CA LYS A 27 4.75 -15.62 13.29
C LYS A 27 5.35 -15.50 14.69
N ILE A 28 6.29 -14.59 14.89
CA ILE A 28 6.91 -14.32 16.20
C ILE A 28 6.15 -13.26 17.02
N GLY A 29 4.99 -12.79 16.54
CA GLY A 29 4.14 -11.85 17.25
C GLY A 29 4.49 -10.37 17.05
N ARG A 30 5.38 -10.01 16.11
CA ARG A 30 5.64 -8.60 15.73
C ARG A 30 4.52 -8.12 14.80
N LEU A 31 3.37 -7.75 15.40
CA LEU A 31 2.15 -7.39 14.67
C LEU A 31 2.19 -5.99 14.03
N ASN A 32 3.09 -5.12 14.47
CA ASN A 32 3.18 -3.73 14.00
C ASN A 32 4.08 -3.52 12.77
N ILE A 33 4.56 -4.59 12.15
CA ILE A 33 5.46 -4.49 10.97
C ILE A 33 4.85 -3.70 9.80
N HIS A 34 3.52 -3.66 9.71
CA HIS A 34 2.83 -2.84 8.72
C HIS A 34 3.09 -1.34 8.93
N LYS A 35 3.19 -0.87 10.19
CA LYS A 35 3.54 0.52 10.53
C LYS A 35 4.96 0.86 10.13
N ASP A 36 5.89 -0.05 10.40
CA ASP A 36 7.29 0.08 9.98
C ASP A 36 7.38 0.17 8.43
N CYS A 37 6.44 -0.46 7.72
CA CYS A 37 6.38 -0.43 6.25
C CYS A 37 5.57 0.74 5.66
N GLU A 38 4.76 1.47 6.44
CA GLU A 38 3.88 2.53 5.91
C GLU A 38 4.66 3.60 5.17
N GLY A 39 5.76 4.09 5.77
CA GLY A 39 6.62 5.11 5.16
C GLY A 39 7.28 4.63 3.86
N LEU A 40 7.75 3.38 3.84
CA LEU A 40 8.32 2.76 2.63
C LEU A 40 7.26 2.63 1.54
N ILE A 41 6.08 2.10 1.86
CA ILE A 41 4.95 1.92 0.93
C ILE A 41 4.52 3.27 0.36
N MET A 42 4.36 4.29 1.21
CA MET A 42 4.02 5.64 0.81
C MET A 42 5.01 6.19 -0.22
N ARG A 43 6.31 6.11 0.06
CA ARG A 43 7.36 6.61 -0.85
C ARG A 43 7.39 5.83 -2.16
N MET A 44 7.21 4.51 -2.13
CA MET A 44 7.11 3.71 -3.36
C MET A 44 5.87 4.05 -4.18
N LEU A 45 4.70 4.24 -3.56
CA LEU A 45 3.48 4.64 -4.25
C LEU A 45 3.63 6.03 -4.88
N ASN A 46 4.24 6.98 -4.17
CA ASN A 46 4.54 8.31 -4.71
C ASN A 46 5.45 8.23 -5.94
N LEU A 47 6.51 7.43 -5.89
CA LEU A 47 7.44 7.25 -7.01
C LEU A 47 6.80 6.51 -8.20
N ALA A 48 6.05 5.43 -7.94
CA ALA A 48 5.49 4.59 -8.99
C ALA A 48 4.28 5.22 -9.69
N TYR A 49 3.44 5.96 -8.96
CA TYR A 49 2.20 6.53 -9.50
C TYR A 49 2.22 8.06 -9.65
N GLY A 50 3.27 8.74 -9.16
CA GLY A 50 3.35 10.21 -9.17
C GLY A 50 2.42 10.87 -8.14
N TYR A 51 2.03 10.14 -7.09
CA TYR A 51 1.22 10.67 -5.99
C TYR A 51 2.04 11.56 -5.05
N LYS A 52 1.33 12.30 -4.20
CA LYS A 52 1.88 13.10 -3.10
C LYS A 52 1.23 12.68 -1.78
N LEU A 53 1.24 11.38 -1.51
CA LEU A 53 0.75 10.81 -0.27
C LEU A 53 1.61 11.31 0.90
N VAL A 54 0.93 11.67 1.99
CA VAL A 54 1.52 11.90 3.31
C VAL A 54 0.97 10.89 4.30
N ASN A 55 1.68 10.66 5.40
CA ASN A 55 1.19 9.84 6.49
C ASN A 55 0.18 10.65 7.32
N LEU A 56 -1.08 10.23 7.34
CA LEU A 56 -2.17 10.92 8.03
C LEU A 56 -2.10 10.74 9.55
N ASN A 57 -1.32 9.76 10.02
CA ASN A 57 -1.10 9.47 11.43
C ASN A 57 0.03 10.31 12.06
N GLU A 58 0.80 11.09 11.29
CA GLU A 58 1.88 11.93 11.85
C GLU A 58 1.33 13.08 12.73
N ASP A 59 0.22 13.71 12.31
CA ASP A 59 -0.38 14.84 13.04
C ASP A 59 -1.54 14.43 13.98
N LYS A 60 -2.06 13.20 13.83
CA LYS A 60 -3.21 12.69 14.57
C LYS A 60 -2.94 11.27 15.02
N ASN A 61 -3.00 11.01 16.32
CA ASN A 61 -2.94 9.65 16.86
C ASN A 61 -4.12 8.84 16.29
N SER A 62 -3.86 8.05 15.25
CA SER A 62 -4.81 7.16 14.56
C SER A 62 -5.88 7.91 13.75
N PHE A 63 -5.51 8.46 12.59
CA PHE A 63 -6.47 8.91 11.59
C PHE A 63 -7.44 7.76 11.23
N PRO A 64 -8.75 8.02 11.11
CA PRO A 64 -9.71 6.94 10.93
C PRO A 64 -9.55 6.28 9.56
N ALA A 65 -9.62 4.95 9.53
CA ALA A 65 -9.81 4.10 8.35
C ALA A 65 -8.77 4.13 7.23
N VAL A 66 -7.85 5.09 7.20
CA VAL A 66 -6.81 5.23 6.18
C VAL A 66 -5.55 5.79 6.83
N ASP A 67 -4.40 5.34 6.35
CA ASP A 67 -3.09 5.69 6.91
C ASP A 67 -2.38 6.72 6.05
N LEU A 68 -2.58 6.66 4.73
CA LEU A 68 -1.92 7.54 3.75
C LEU A 68 -2.95 8.30 2.95
N GLY A 69 -2.67 9.56 2.62
CA GLY A 69 -3.59 10.36 1.80
C GLY A 69 -2.94 11.51 1.03
N GLU A 70 -3.50 11.79 -0.14
CA GLU A 70 -3.31 13.04 -0.89
C GLU A 70 -4.66 13.73 -0.99
N LEU A 71 -4.79 14.87 -0.32
CA LEU A 71 -6.06 15.61 -0.19
C LEU A 71 -6.66 15.94 -1.56
N GLY A 72 -7.96 15.72 -1.70
CA GLY A 72 -8.73 15.93 -2.92
C GLY A 72 -8.55 14.84 -3.98
N LYS A 73 -7.75 13.80 -3.71
CA LYS A 73 -7.44 12.75 -4.69
C LYS A 73 -7.65 11.35 -4.17
N ILE A 74 -6.76 10.88 -3.29
CA ILE A 74 -6.61 9.45 -3.03
C ILE A 74 -6.17 9.18 -1.60
N ALA A 75 -6.68 8.11 -1.01
CA ALA A 75 -6.22 7.59 0.26
C ALA A 75 -5.99 6.07 0.20
N PHE A 76 -5.10 5.60 1.06
CA PHE A 76 -4.78 4.19 1.25
C PHE A 76 -4.91 3.81 2.73
N GLN A 77 -5.67 2.75 3.01
CA GLN A 77 -5.43 1.93 4.20
C GLN A 77 -4.29 0.97 3.90
N VAL A 78 -3.27 0.94 4.74
CA VAL A 78 -2.17 -0.03 4.72
C VAL A 78 -2.45 -1.07 5.80
N THR A 79 -2.49 -2.35 5.43
CA THR A 79 -2.85 -3.41 6.39
C THR A 79 -2.23 -4.75 6.02
N SER A 80 -1.83 -5.55 6.99
CA SER A 80 -1.45 -6.96 6.78
C SER A 80 -2.66 -7.90 6.76
N GLU A 81 -3.80 -7.47 7.32
CA GLU A 81 -5.03 -8.24 7.32
C GLU A 81 -5.75 -8.13 5.98
N LYS A 82 -5.84 -9.26 5.28
CA LYS A 82 -6.37 -9.35 3.91
C LYS A 82 -7.81 -9.84 3.81
N THR A 83 -8.54 -9.96 4.92
CA THR A 83 -9.87 -10.58 4.97
C THR A 83 -10.94 -9.70 4.30
N SER A 84 -12.04 -10.31 3.83
CA SER A 84 -13.20 -9.55 3.32
C SER A 84 -13.80 -8.69 4.43
N ASP A 85 -13.82 -9.18 5.67
CA ASP A 85 -14.35 -8.46 6.83
C ASP A 85 -13.55 -7.18 7.09
N LYS A 86 -12.22 -7.24 7.06
CA LYS A 86 -11.35 -6.06 7.18
C LYS A 86 -11.63 -5.02 6.11
N VAL A 87 -11.82 -5.46 4.86
CA VAL A 87 -12.14 -4.57 3.74
C VAL A 87 -13.49 -3.87 4.00
N ASN A 88 -14.55 -4.63 4.30
CA ASN A 88 -15.87 -4.04 4.57
C ASN A 88 -15.84 -3.11 5.79
N GLN A 89 -15.11 -3.47 6.85
CA GLN A 89 -14.92 -2.62 8.02
C GLN A 89 -14.28 -1.28 7.63
N THR A 90 -13.22 -1.32 6.82
CA THR A 90 -12.53 -0.12 6.32
C THR A 90 -13.49 0.76 5.52
N LEU A 91 -14.25 0.18 4.59
CA LEU A 91 -15.23 0.91 3.78
C LEU A 91 -16.34 1.53 4.64
N ASN A 92 -16.85 0.80 5.64
CA ASN A 92 -17.84 1.34 6.58
C ASN A 92 -17.28 2.51 7.38
N GLN A 93 -16.04 2.45 7.85
CA GLN A 93 -15.42 3.56 8.57
C GLN A 93 -15.23 4.78 7.66
N VAL A 94 -14.81 4.58 6.40
CA VAL A 94 -14.71 5.65 5.40
C VAL A 94 -16.05 6.36 5.20
N LEU A 95 -17.15 5.61 5.11
CA LEU A 95 -18.51 6.16 5.00
C LEU A 95 -18.90 6.92 6.27
N ASN A 96 -18.72 6.31 7.45
CA ASN A 96 -19.08 6.90 8.75
C ASN A 96 -18.36 8.22 9.01
N HIS A 97 -17.11 8.32 8.59
CA HIS A 97 -16.29 9.53 8.74
C HIS A 97 -16.34 10.46 7.51
N SER A 98 -17.16 10.14 6.51
CA SER A 98 -17.29 10.89 5.26
C SER A 98 -15.96 11.20 4.56
N LEU A 99 -14.99 10.29 4.67
CA LEU A 99 -13.63 10.50 4.17
C LEU A 99 -13.57 10.60 2.65
N PHE A 100 -14.57 10.06 1.95
CA PHE A 100 -14.74 10.21 0.51
C PHE A 100 -14.87 11.66 0.04
N SER A 101 -15.30 12.58 0.93
CA SER A 101 -15.34 14.02 0.62
C SER A 101 -13.95 14.66 0.55
N LEU A 102 -12.99 14.11 1.30
CA LEU A 102 -11.59 14.53 1.29
C LEU A 102 -10.77 13.73 0.29
N TYR A 103 -11.11 12.46 0.10
CA TYR A 103 -10.38 11.51 -0.73
C TYR A 103 -11.36 10.75 -1.64
N PRO A 104 -11.63 11.26 -2.85
CA PRO A 104 -12.59 10.65 -3.78
C PRO A 104 -12.23 9.22 -4.21
N SER A 105 -10.95 8.84 -4.17
CA SER A 105 -10.48 7.47 -4.42
C SER A 105 -9.98 6.81 -3.13
N ILE A 106 -10.62 5.72 -2.74
CA ILE A 106 -10.28 4.96 -1.54
C ILE A 106 -9.68 3.62 -1.95
N ASN A 107 -8.50 3.32 -1.42
CA ASN A 107 -7.72 2.14 -1.78
C ASN A 107 -7.21 1.43 -0.53
N ILE A 108 -6.85 0.17 -0.68
CA ILE A 108 -6.30 -0.68 0.38
C ILE A 108 -5.02 -1.32 -0.15
N PHE A 109 -3.92 -1.14 0.56
CA PHE A 109 -2.65 -1.81 0.28
C PHE A 109 -2.44 -2.95 1.27
N ILE A 110 -2.39 -4.19 0.75
CA ILE A 110 -2.13 -5.38 1.56
C ILE A 110 -0.63 -5.58 1.70
N VAL A 111 -0.13 -5.44 2.92
CA VAL A 111 1.26 -5.73 3.32
C VAL A 111 1.42 -7.25 3.41
N GLY A 112 1.66 -7.87 2.25
CA GLY A 112 1.74 -9.31 2.08
C GLY A 112 1.20 -9.72 0.71
N THR A 113 0.39 -10.77 0.67
CA THR A 113 -0.27 -11.24 -0.55
C THR A 113 -1.78 -11.10 -0.38
N LYS A 114 -2.43 -10.33 -1.26
CA LYS A 114 -3.88 -10.12 -1.21
C LYS A 114 -4.67 -11.38 -1.60
N GLN A 115 -5.99 -11.36 -1.39
CA GLN A 115 -6.86 -12.44 -1.87
C GLN A 115 -7.11 -12.33 -3.37
N THR A 116 -7.44 -13.45 -4.01
CA THR A 116 -7.87 -13.49 -5.41
C THR A 116 -9.26 -12.88 -5.60
N SER A 117 -10.11 -12.92 -4.57
CA SER A 117 -11.45 -12.34 -4.57
C SER A 117 -11.85 -11.89 -3.16
N TYR A 118 -12.82 -10.98 -3.10
CA TYR A 118 -13.35 -10.40 -1.86
C TYR A 118 -14.87 -10.32 -1.94
N SER A 119 -15.53 -10.65 -0.83
CA SER A 119 -16.97 -10.44 -0.67
C SER A 119 -17.21 -9.01 -0.17
N ILE A 120 -17.62 -8.11 -1.06
CA ILE A 120 -17.88 -6.70 -0.73
C ILE A 120 -19.37 -6.53 -0.50
N ASN A 121 -19.76 -6.32 0.75
CA ASN A 121 -21.14 -6.16 1.19
C ASN A 121 -21.45 -4.71 1.60
N THR A 122 -20.43 -3.88 1.82
CA THR A 122 -20.60 -2.44 2.04
C THR A 122 -20.99 -1.75 0.73
N ASN A 123 -22.18 -1.14 0.69
CA ASN A 123 -22.58 -0.29 -0.44
C ASN A 123 -21.90 1.08 -0.33
N THR A 124 -20.96 1.35 -1.22
CA THR A 124 -20.22 2.63 -1.25
C THR A 124 -20.88 3.68 -2.15
N LEU A 125 -21.84 3.28 -2.99
CA LEU A 125 -22.56 4.19 -3.88
C LEU A 125 -23.77 4.82 -3.17
N PRO A 126 -24.07 6.11 -3.46
CA PRO A 126 -23.47 6.95 -4.50
C PRO A 126 -22.19 7.69 -4.06
N SER A 127 -21.70 7.48 -2.84
CA SER A 127 -20.60 8.27 -2.25
C SER A 127 -19.27 8.14 -2.98
N PHE A 128 -18.85 6.91 -3.32
CA PHE A 128 -17.64 6.66 -4.11
C PHE A 128 -17.68 5.27 -4.77
N GLU A 129 -16.97 5.12 -5.88
CA GLU A 129 -16.79 3.84 -6.55
C GLU A 129 -15.69 3.01 -5.87
N PHE A 130 -15.98 1.73 -5.63
CA PHE A 130 -14.99 0.79 -5.12
C PHE A 130 -15.10 -0.56 -5.82
N SER A 131 -13.96 -1.09 -6.25
CA SER A 131 -13.84 -2.43 -6.80
C SER A 131 -12.59 -3.09 -6.24
N TYR A 132 -12.74 -4.27 -5.64
CA TYR A 132 -11.58 -5.00 -5.09
C TYR A 132 -10.51 -5.32 -6.15
N LYS A 133 -10.87 -5.35 -7.43
CA LYS A 133 -9.91 -5.58 -8.54
C LYS A 133 -9.03 -4.37 -8.82
N LYS A 134 -9.53 -3.16 -8.57
CA LYS A 134 -8.83 -1.90 -8.87
C LYS A 134 -8.23 -1.27 -7.61
N ASN A 135 -8.94 -1.37 -6.49
CA ASN A 135 -8.68 -0.60 -5.28
C ASN A 135 -7.98 -1.40 -4.19
N ILE A 136 -7.80 -2.71 -4.35
CA ILE A 136 -6.98 -3.52 -3.43
C ILE A 136 -5.70 -3.92 -4.15
N LEU A 137 -4.59 -3.34 -3.69
CA LEU A 137 -3.26 -3.55 -4.24
C LEU A 137 -2.40 -4.34 -3.26
N ASP A 138 -1.42 -5.06 -3.77
CA ASP A 138 -0.29 -5.55 -2.99
C ASP A 138 1.03 -5.30 -3.75
N PHE A 139 2.13 -5.91 -3.29
CA PHE A 139 3.42 -5.74 -3.94
C PHE A 139 3.47 -6.29 -5.37
N ASP A 140 2.59 -7.21 -5.78
CA ASP A 140 2.57 -7.74 -7.15
C ASP A 140 1.96 -6.72 -8.11
N ASP A 141 0.93 -6.00 -7.68
CA ASP A 141 0.37 -4.89 -8.47
C ASP A 141 1.35 -3.72 -8.54
N LEU A 142 2.01 -3.40 -7.42
CA LEU A 142 3.03 -2.35 -7.39
C LEU A 142 4.21 -2.72 -8.29
N LEU A 143 4.71 -3.95 -8.24
CA LEU A 143 5.81 -4.40 -9.10
C LEU A 143 5.44 -4.32 -10.57
N LYS A 144 4.22 -4.71 -10.94
CA LYS A 144 3.71 -4.54 -12.31
C LYS A 144 3.70 -3.07 -12.72
N LYS A 145 3.30 -2.16 -11.84
CA LYS A 145 3.34 -0.72 -12.15
C LYS A 145 4.78 -0.22 -12.33
N ILE A 146 5.69 -0.62 -11.44
CA ILE A 146 7.12 -0.26 -11.49
C ILE A 146 7.75 -0.73 -12.79
N ALA A 147 7.48 -1.95 -13.23
CA ALA A 147 8.02 -2.52 -14.46
C ALA A 147 7.63 -1.73 -15.74
N HIS A 148 6.57 -0.91 -15.67
CA HIS A 148 6.11 -0.03 -16.75
C HIS A 148 6.30 1.47 -16.44
N SER A 149 7.13 1.80 -15.45
CA SER A 149 7.44 3.19 -15.09
C SER A 149 8.69 3.68 -15.82
N GLU A 150 8.90 5.00 -15.81
CA GLU A 150 10.10 5.60 -16.38
C GLU A 150 11.38 5.11 -15.66
N PRO A 151 12.52 4.97 -16.37
CA PRO A 151 13.76 4.47 -15.79
C PRO A 151 14.19 5.19 -14.52
N GLU A 152 13.99 6.51 -14.43
CA GLU A 152 14.33 7.31 -13.25
C GLU A 152 13.52 6.89 -12.02
N ALA A 153 12.24 6.57 -12.21
CA ALA A 153 11.38 6.08 -11.13
C ALA A 153 11.82 4.69 -10.67
N ILE A 154 12.18 3.80 -11.60
CA ILE A 154 12.70 2.45 -11.30
C ILE A 154 13.98 2.55 -10.47
N SER A 155 14.98 3.31 -10.92
CA SER A 155 16.24 3.51 -10.19
C SER A 155 15.99 4.13 -8.80
N SER A 156 15.08 5.10 -8.70
CA SER A 156 14.75 5.75 -7.41
C SER A 156 14.10 4.79 -6.42
N ILE A 157 13.22 3.90 -6.89
CA ILE A 157 12.59 2.88 -6.05
C ILE A 157 13.60 1.83 -5.60
N LEU A 158 14.51 1.42 -6.48
CA LEU A 158 15.58 0.49 -6.11
C LEU A 158 16.47 1.07 -5.01
N LEU A 159 16.92 2.32 -5.17
CA LEU A 159 17.73 3.03 -4.18
C LEU A 159 16.98 3.16 -2.85
N LEU A 160 15.69 3.52 -2.90
CA LEU A 160 14.84 3.59 -1.71
C LEU A 160 14.82 2.24 -0.96
N LEU A 161 14.62 1.12 -1.66
CA LEU A 161 14.62 -0.19 -1.04
C LEU A 161 15.99 -0.57 -0.44
N GLU A 162 17.09 -0.15 -1.07
CA GLU A 162 18.44 -0.37 -0.54
C GLU A 162 18.70 0.38 0.75
N GLN A 163 18.11 1.57 0.91
CA GLN A 163 18.27 2.41 2.09
C GLN A 163 17.36 1.97 3.24
N GLU A 164 16.10 1.62 2.94
CA GLU A 164 15.07 1.41 3.97
C GLU A 164 15.00 -0.03 4.48
N LEU A 165 15.26 -1.04 3.63
CA LEU A 165 15.12 -2.44 4.04
C LEU A 165 16.02 -2.84 5.22
N PRO A 166 17.30 -2.40 5.31
CA PRO A 166 18.12 -2.67 6.48
C PRO A 166 17.46 -2.21 7.78
N ASN A 167 16.89 -0.99 7.80
CA ASN A 167 16.24 -0.42 8.98
C ASN A 167 14.95 -1.17 9.36
N ILE A 168 14.22 -1.71 8.37
CA ILE A 168 13.01 -2.50 8.61
C ILE A 168 13.36 -3.90 9.16
N PHE A 169 14.52 -4.43 8.78
CA PHE A 169 14.96 -5.78 9.16
C PHE A 169 15.59 -5.86 10.55
N GLU A 170 15.96 -4.72 11.14
CA GLU A 170 16.42 -4.59 12.53
C GLU A 170 15.26 -4.74 13.56
#